data_AF-A0A7Y8WPR4-F1
#
_entry.id   AF-A0A7Y8WPR4-F1
#
_cell.length_a   1.000
_cell.length_b   1.000
_cell.length_c   1.000
_cell.angle_alpha   90.00
_cell.angle_beta   90.00
_cell.angle_gamma   90.00
#
_symmetry.space_group_name_H-M   'P 1'
#
loop_
_entity.id
_entity.type
_entity.pdbx_description
1 polymer ?
#
loop_
_entity_poly.entity_id
_entity_poly.type
_entity_poly.pdbx_seq_one_letter_code
_entity_poly.pdbx_strand_id
1 'polypeptide(L)'
;MNVLVLLAAILLILMILIGGNKGKRSFIAIFLNFGVIFFTIFIMTIPKADPIILTLIASTVISCINLFYINEVNNKTITAFISTIITVVILLFFILIVTESAMIQGFGAEEIEELSYFSLYIGVDFVKIAASVIIMSTIGAITDTAIAISSPMREMFHHHSSISRKELFAFGISIGKDILGTSTNTLFFAFFGGYLALLIWFKDLHYTLGEIVNSKIFSAELITIFCAGIGVALIIPITAWINSYFLIKPRGKNKIINKDT
;
A
#
# COMPACT_ATOMS: atom_id res chain seq x y z
N MET A 1 -33.83 3.48 -2.82
CA MET A 1 -32.52 3.27 -2.18
C MET A 1 -31.50 3.15 -3.31
N ASN A 2 -30.43 3.94 -3.31
CA ASN A 2 -29.40 3.87 -4.36
C ASN A 2 -28.74 2.47 -4.33
N VAL A 3 -28.46 1.86 -5.49
CA VAL A 3 -27.78 0.56 -5.62
C VAL A 3 -26.45 0.54 -4.85
N LEU A 4 -25.73 1.67 -4.85
CA LEU A 4 -24.50 1.83 -4.08
C LEU A 4 -24.72 1.66 -2.57
N VAL A 5 -25.80 2.22 -2.04
CA VAL A 5 -26.17 2.10 -0.62
C VAL A 5 -26.53 0.66 -0.29
N LEU A 6 -27.23 -0.04 -1.19
CA LEU A 6 -27.55 -1.46 -1.03
C LEU A 6 -26.27 -2.32 -0.99
N LEU A 7 -25.34 -2.13 -1.93
CA LEU A 7 -24.07 -2.87 -1.95
C LEU A 7 -23.22 -2.58 -0.71
N ALA A 8 -23.16 -1.32 -0.28
CA ALA A 8 -22.47 -0.95 0.97
C ALA A 8 -23.10 -1.62 2.19
N ALA A 9 -24.43 -1.72 2.26
CA ALA A 9 -25.12 -2.42 3.33
C ALA A 9 -24.85 -3.93 3.31
N ILE A 10 -24.87 -4.57 2.13
CA ILE A 10 -24.54 -5.99 1.97
C ILE A 10 -23.10 -6.26 2.43
N LEU A 11 -22.15 -5.43 1.99
CA LEU A 11 -20.75 -5.54 2.37
C LEU A 11 -20.58 -5.39 3.89
N LEU A 12 -21.20 -4.37 4.50
CA LEU A 12 -21.16 -4.17 5.94
C LEU A 12 -21.70 -5.38 6.71
N ILE A 13 -22.84 -5.93 6.30
CA ILE A 13 -23.44 -7.11 6.93
C ILE A 13 -22.48 -8.28 6.84
N LEU A 14 -21.93 -8.58 5.66
CA LEU A 14 -20.98 -9.69 5.48
C LEU A 14 -19.71 -9.50 6.33
N MET A 15 -19.15 -8.30 6.37
CA MET A 15 -17.97 -7.99 7.18
C MET A 15 -18.25 -8.16 8.67
N ILE A 16 -19.41 -7.74 9.16
CA ILE A 16 -19.80 -7.93 10.57
C ILE A 16 -20.02 -9.42 10.87
N LEU A 17 -20.70 -10.15 9.98
CA LEU A 17 -20.99 -11.57 10.18
C LEU A 17 -19.71 -12.42 10.24
N ILE A 18 -18.73 -12.14 9.38
CA ILE A 18 -17.49 -12.93 9.29
C ILE A 18 -16.41 -12.40 10.24
N GLY A 19 -16.22 -11.07 10.26
CA GLY A 19 -15.13 -10.42 10.99
C GLY A 19 -15.50 -9.85 12.36
N GLY A 20 -16.78 -9.94 12.76
CA GLY A 20 -17.28 -9.40 14.02
C GLY A 20 -16.98 -7.90 14.18
N ASN A 21 -16.48 -7.52 15.36
CA ASN A 21 -16.13 -6.12 15.65
C ASN A 21 -14.96 -5.60 14.79
N LYS A 22 -14.02 -6.48 14.39
CA LYS A 22 -12.94 -6.12 13.46
C LYS A 22 -13.49 -5.84 12.07
N GLY A 23 -14.47 -6.62 11.61
CA GLY A 23 -15.18 -6.37 10.36
C GLY A 23 -15.88 -5.02 10.34
N LYS A 24 -16.60 -4.66 11.41
CA LYS A 24 -17.20 -3.33 11.57
C LYS A 24 -16.15 -2.20 11.49
N ARG A 25 -15.04 -2.34 12.22
CA ARG A 25 -13.94 -1.36 12.21
C ARG A 25 -13.30 -1.23 10.83
N SER A 26 -13.09 -2.36 10.13
CA SER A 26 -12.54 -2.36 8.77
C SER A 26 -13.46 -1.64 7.78
N PHE A 27 -14.79 -1.84 7.87
CA PHE A 27 -15.74 -1.10 7.05
C PHE A 27 -15.68 0.41 7.31
N ILE A 28 -15.64 0.83 8.57
CA ILE A 28 -15.51 2.26 8.94
C ILE A 28 -14.17 2.83 8.44
N ALA A 29 -13.09 2.05 8.51
CA ALA A 29 -11.77 2.45 8.03
C ALA A 29 -11.77 2.81 6.54
N ILE A 30 -12.58 2.15 5.69
CA ILE A 30 -12.73 2.51 4.28
C ILE A 30 -13.16 3.98 4.14
N PHE A 31 -14.17 4.41 4.90
CA PHE A 31 -14.66 5.80 4.86
C PHE A 31 -13.65 6.79 5.47
N LEU A 32 -12.92 6.39 6.51
CA LEU A 32 -11.86 7.21 7.08
C LEU A 32 -10.71 7.42 6.07
N ASN A 33 -10.27 6.35 5.41
CA ASN A 33 -9.25 6.41 4.37
C ASN A 33 -9.71 7.25 3.18
N PHE A 34 -10.96 7.09 2.74
CA PHE A 34 -11.56 7.95 1.72
C PHE A 34 -11.53 9.42 2.15
N GLY A 35 -11.90 9.72 3.39
CA GLY A 35 -11.80 11.07 3.95
C GLY A 35 -10.38 11.63 3.91
N VAL A 36 -9.38 10.83 4.31
CA VAL A 36 -7.96 11.23 4.27
C VAL A 36 -7.54 11.56 2.83
N ILE A 37 -7.84 10.69 1.87
CA ILE A 37 -7.52 10.91 0.45
C ILE A 37 -8.21 12.17 -0.05
N PHE A 38 -9.50 12.33 0.22
CA PHE A 38 -10.29 13.48 -0.20
C PHE A 38 -9.68 14.78 0.35
N PHE A 39 -9.47 14.89 1.66
CA PHE A 39 -8.84 16.08 2.25
C PHE A 39 -7.44 16.35 1.68
N THR A 40 -6.65 15.30 1.44
CA THR A 40 -5.31 15.42 0.85
C THR A 40 -5.37 16.06 -0.53
N ILE A 41 -6.29 15.60 -1.39
CA ILE A 41 -6.52 16.17 -2.73
C ILE A 41 -6.90 17.65 -2.64
N PHE A 42 -7.81 18.03 -1.74
CA PHE A 42 -8.16 19.44 -1.56
C PHE A 42 -6.97 20.30 -1.13
N ILE A 43 -6.16 19.81 -0.20
CA ILE A 43 -4.97 20.56 0.28
C ILE A 43 -3.90 20.65 -0.81
N MET A 44 -3.77 19.65 -1.69
CA MET A 44 -2.85 19.70 -2.85
C MET A 44 -3.15 20.86 -3.81
N THR A 45 -4.39 21.36 -3.85
CA THR A 45 -4.74 22.53 -4.70
C THR A 45 -4.22 23.87 -4.16
N ILE A 46 -3.70 23.90 -2.93
CA ILE A 46 -3.14 25.12 -2.32
C ILE A 46 -1.74 25.37 -2.90
N PRO A 47 -1.45 26.54 -3.50
CA PRO A 47 -0.22 26.78 -4.27
C PRO A 47 1.12 26.57 -3.53
N LYS A 48 1.12 26.57 -2.20
CA LYS A 48 2.32 26.38 -1.36
C LYS A 48 2.47 24.98 -0.80
N ALA A 49 1.49 24.10 -1.03
CA ALA A 49 1.50 22.77 -0.48
C ALA A 49 2.28 21.83 -1.39
N ASP A 50 3.25 21.10 -0.85
CA ASP A 50 4.01 20.12 -1.62
C ASP A 50 3.26 18.78 -1.65
N PRO A 51 2.84 18.27 -2.83
CA PRO A 51 2.10 17.01 -2.93
C PRO A 51 2.84 15.82 -2.32
N ILE A 52 4.18 15.80 -2.35
CA ILE A 52 4.98 14.71 -1.81
C ILE A 52 4.88 14.66 -0.29
N ILE A 53 4.99 15.82 0.37
CA ILE A 53 4.87 15.92 1.82
C ILE A 53 3.45 15.54 2.26
N LEU A 54 2.44 16.03 1.55
CA LEU A 54 1.05 15.69 1.79
C LEU A 54 0.80 14.19 1.65
N THR A 55 1.37 13.55 0.62
CA THR A 55 1.29 12.11 0.44
C THR A 55 1.94 11.35 1.58
N LEU A 56 3.13 11.75 2.05
CA LEU A 56 3.76 11.09 3.20
C LEU A 56 2.89 11.20 4.46
N ILE A 57 2.32 12.37 4.73
CA ILE A 57 1.40 12.58 5.87
C ILE A 57 0.18 11.67 5.72
N ALA A 58 -0.46 11.68 4.56
CA ALA A 58 -1.66 10.90 4.29
C ALA A 58 -1.39 9.39 4.35
N SER A 59 -0.29 8.90 3.77
CA SER A 59 0.13 7.49 3.88
C SER A 59 0.39 7.08 5.33
N THR A 60 0.95 7.98 6.14
CA THR A 60 1.14 7.77 7.58
C THR A 60 -0.20 7.65 8.30
N VAL A 61 -1.16 8.54 8.02
CA VAL A 61 -2.49 8.52 8.63
C VAL A 61 -3.27 7.27 8.20
N ILE A 62 -3.25 6.92 6.91
CA ILE A 62 -3.89 5.70 6.37
C ILE A 62 -3.30 4.46 7.04
N SER A 63 -1.97 4.41 7.19
CA SER A 63 -1.29 3.32 7.89
C SER A 63 -1.69 3.25 9.36
N CYS A 64 -1.85 4.38 10.04
CA CYS A 64 -2.35 4.43 11.41
C CYS A 64 -3.79 3.88 11.52
N ILE A 65 -4.67 4.26 10.60
CA ILE A 65 -6.05 3.75 10.54
C ILE A 65 -6.03 2.23 10.32
N ASN A 66 -5.35 1.76 9.26
CA ASN A 66 -5.38 0.35 8.90
C ASN A 66 -4.70 -0.55 9.96
N LEU A 67 -3.62 -0.09 10.57
CA LEU A 67 -2.87 -0.91 11.53
C LEU A 67 -3.39 -0.76 12.95
N PHE A 68 -3.63 0.45 13.46
CA PHE A 68 -4.01 0.63 14.87
C PHE A 68 -5.52 0.60 15.10
N TYR A 69 -6.31 1.24 14.24
CA TYR A 69 -7.77 1.29 14.44
C TYR A 69 -8.42 -0.07 14.18
N ILE A 70 -8.00 -0.78 13.12
CA ILE A 70 -8.57 -2.11 12.80
C ILE A 70 -8.03 -3.20 13.74
N ASN A 71 -6.70 -3.26 13.93
CA ASN A 71 -6.03 -4.41 14.56
C ASN A 71 -5.68 -4.21 16.04
N GLU A 72 -6.05 -3.08 16.64
CA GLU A 72 -5.72 -2.66 18.00
C GLU A 72 -4.22 -2.46 18.24
N VAL A 73 -3.87 -1.56 19.16
CA VAL A 73 -2.47 -1.22 19.42
C VAL A 73 -1.76 -2.37 20.12
N ASN A 74 -0.76 -2.95 19.46
CA ASN A 74 0.06 -4.02 20.01
C ASN A 74 1.42 -4.10 19.30
N ASN A 75 2.28 -5.03 19.74
CA ASN A 75 3.63 -5.16 19.17
C ASN A 75 3.62 -5.45 17.65
N LYS A 76 2.68 -6.25 17.14
CA LYS A 76 2.64 -6.57 15.69
C LYS A 76 2.26 -5.34 14.86
N THR A 77 1.29 -4.56 15.32
CA THR A 77 0.86 -3.35 14.61
C THR A 77 1.91 -2.25 14.66
N ILE A 78 2.64 -2.12 15.77
CA ILE A 78 3.76 -1.17 15.89
C ILE A 78 4.89 -1.55 14.92
N THR A 79 5.30 -2.82 14.91
CA THR A 79 6.36 -3.26 13.99
C THR A 79 5.93 -3.13 12.54
N ALA A 80 4.70 -3.52 12.20
CA ALA A 80 4.16 -3.37 10.85
C ALA A 80 4.09 -1.90 10.40
N PHE A 81 3.74 -0.99 11.33
CA PHE A 81 3.67 0.44 11.05
C PHE A 81 5.06 1.00 10.75
N ILE A 82 6.05 0.73 11.60
CA ILE A 82 7.43 1.20 11.40
C ILE A 82 7.98 0.66 10.07
N SER A 83 7.75 -0.62 9.78
CA SER A 83 8.13 -1.24 8.50
C SER A 83 7.47 -0.54 7.32
N THR A 84 6.17 -0.25 7.41
CA THR A 84 5.41 0.45 6.36
C THR A 84 6.01 1.84 6.08
N ILE A 85 6.25 2.65 7.11
CA ILE A 85 6.81 4.00 6.93
C ILE A 85 8.19 3.94 6.28
N ILE A 86 9.07 3.03 6.73
CA ILE A 86 10.40 2.85 6.13
C ILE A 86 10.27 2.46 4.65
N THR A 87 9.41 1.51 4.33
CA THR A 87 9.20 1.09 2.93
C THR A 87 8.64 2.23 2.08
N VAL A 88 7.65 2.97 2.57
CA VAL A 88 7.05 4.10 1.83
C VAL A 88 8.08 5.17 1.53
N VAL A 89 8.95 5.51 2.49
CA VAL A 89 10.01 6.53 2.28
C VAL A 89 11.02 6.07 1.22
N ILE A 90 11.46 4.81 1.29
CA ILE A 90 12.39 4.23 0.29
C ILE A 90 11.73 4.20 -1.08
N LEU A 91 10.48 3.74 -1.15
CA LEU A 91 9.74 3.59 -2.39
C LEU A 91 9.43 4.94 -3.03
N LEU A 92 9.12 5.96 -2.23
CA LEU A 92 8.87 7.32 -2.71
C LEU A 92 10.10 7.89 -3.43
N PHE A 93 11.30 7.73 -2.86
CA PHE A 93 12.53 8.18 -3.50
C PHE A 93 12.75 7.49 -4.85
N PHE A 94 12.51 6.18 -4.90
CA PHE A 94 12.58 5.41 -6.15
C PHE A 94 11.55 5.90 -7.19
N ILE A 95 10.30 6.09 -6.78
CA ILE A 95 9.22 6.53 -7.66
C ILE A 95 9.52 7.90 -8.27
N LEU A 96 10.03 8.86 -7.50
CA LEU A 96 10.37 10.18 -8.02
C LEU A 96 11.34 10.10 -9.21
N ILE A 97 12.38 9.26 -9.10
CA ILE A 97 13.36 9.03 -10.17
C ILE A 97 12.69 8.38 -11.39
N VAL A 98 11.85 7.38 -11.17
CA VAL A 98 11.18 6.64 -12.25
C VAL A 98 10.18 7.54 -12.99
N THR A 99 9.36 8.31 -12.27
CA THR A 99 8.36 9.19 -12.86
C THR A 99 9.01 10.29 -13.70
N GLU A 100 10.09 10.90 -13.21
CA GLU A 100 10.84 11.91 -13.98
C GLU A 100 11.46 11.32 -15.24
N SER A 101 12.02 10.10 -15.14
CA SER A 101 12.66 9.43 -16.29
C SER A 101 11.66 8.92 -17.33
N ALA A 102 10.47 8.50 -16.90
CA ALA A 102 9.46 7.89 -17.77
C ALA A 102 8.52 8.91 -18.43
N MET A 103 8.51 10.17 -17.98
CA MET A 103 7.67 11.25 -18.51
C MET A 103 6.17 10.92 -18.57
N ILE A 104 5.69 10.08 -17.64
CA ILE A 104 4.30 9.59 -17.59
C ILE A 104 3.31 10.57 -16.92
N GLN A 105 3.78 11.71 -16.47
CA GLN A 105 2.96 12.69 -15.76
C GLN A 105 1.94 13.40 -16.67
N GLY A 106 0.86 13.88 -16.04
CA GLY A 106 -0.24 14.57 -16.74
C GLY A 106 -1.19 13.61 -17.44
N PHE A 107 -2.04 14.17 -18.29
CA PHE A 107 -3.09 13.41 -18.98
C PHE A 107 -2.55 12.75 -20.26
N GLY A 108 -3.07 11.55 -20.55
CA GLY A 108 -2.88 10.83 -21.81
C GLY A 108 -3.72 11.43 -22.94
N ALA A 109 -3.41 11.08 -24.19
CA ALA A 109 -4.17 11.56 -25.34
C ALA A 109 -5.64 11.13 -25.27
N GLU A 110 -5.86 9.92 -24.75
CA GLU A 110 -7.13 9.27 -24.54
C GLU A 110 -8.00 9.98 -23.49
N GLU A 111 -7.38 10.70 -22.54
CA GLU A 111 -8.08 11.47 -21.49
C GLU A 111 -8.29 12.93 -21.89
N ILE A 112 -7.39 13.50 -22.70
CA ILE A 112 -7.45 14.91 -23.14
C ILE A 112 -8.69 15.18 -23.98
N GLU A 113 -9.14 14.22 -24.78
CA GLU A 113 -10.35 14.38 -25.61
C GLU A 113 -11.58 14.71 -24.75
N GLU A 114 -11.77 13.99 -23.65
CA GLU A 114 -12.84 14.22 -22.68
C GLU A 114 -12.65 15.54 -21.90
N LEU A 115 -11.41 15.91 -21.61
CA LEU A 115 -11.05 17.09 -20.83
C LEU A 115 -10.95 18.38 -21.66
N SER A 116 -11.11 18.31 -22.98
CA SER A 116 -10.89 19.42 -23.92
C SER A 116 -11.74 20.66 -23.66
N TYR A 117 -12.86 20.52 -22.94
CA TYR A 117 -13.75 21.62 -22.53
C TYR A 117 -13.33 22.30 -21.22
N PHE A 118 -12.32 21.78 -20.50
CA PHE A 118 -11.85 22.29 -19.21
C PHE A 118 -10.46 22.91 -19.30
N SER A 119 -10.12 23.73 -18.30
CA SER A 119 -8.75 24.21 -18.13
C SER A 119 -7.86 23.06 -17.66
N LEU A 120 -6.85 22.71 -18.45
CA LEU A 120 -5.81 21.76 -18.07
C LEU A 120 -4.77 22.36 -17.07
N TYR A 121 -4.87 23.65 -16.76
CA TYR A 121 -4.02 24.29 -15.76
C TYR A 121 -4.54 24.00 -14.35
N ILE A 122 -3.81 23.14 -13.62
CA ILE A 122 -4.12 22.74 -12.24
C ILE A 122 -3.29 23.54 -11.21
N GLY A 123 -2.19 24.19 -11.65
CA GLY A 123 -1.31 24.95 -10.75
C GLY A 123 -0.47 24.10 -9.80
N VAL A 124 -0.39 22.79 -10.04
CA VAL A 124 0.34 21.81 -9.25
C VAL A 124 1.28 21.02 -10.15
N ASP A 125 2.44 20.63 -9.61
CA ASP A 125 3.44 19.83 -10.31
C ASP A 125 2.93 18.41 -10.58
N PHE A 126 2.75 18.07 -11.86
CA PHE A 126 2.25 16.78 -12.30
C PHE A 126 3.21 15.61 -12.02
N VAL A 127 4.52 15.84 -11.97
CA VAL A 127 5.49 14.79 -11.59
C VAL A 127 5.25 14.40 -10.14
N LYS A 128 5.05 15.40 -9.27
CA LYS A 128 4.74 15.16 -7.86
C LYS A 128 3.39 14.48 -7.68
N ILE A 129 2.37 14.88 -8.44
CA ILE A 129 1.06 14.23 -8.42
C ILE A 129 1.18 12.76 -8.87
N ALA A 130 1.89 12.47 -9.96
CA ALA A 130 2.06 11.11 -10.44
C ALA A 130 2.77 10.23 -9.40
N ALA A 131 3.81 10.74 -8.74
CA ALA A 131 4.45 10.04 -7.63
C ALA A 131 3.49 9.83 -6.44
N SER A 132 2.66 10.83 -6.12
CA SER A 132 1.61 10.74 -5.10
C SER A 132 0.58 9.66 -5.42
N VAL A 133 0.15 9.56 -6.67
CA VAL A 133 -0.79 8.52 -7.14
C VAL A 133 -0.19 7.13 -6.92
N ILE A 134 1.05 6.89 -7.37
CA ILE A 134 1.68 5.58 -7.25
C ILE A 134 1.80 5.15 -5.77
N ILE A 135 2.21 6.05 -4.88
CA ILE A 135 2.28 5.76 -3.44
C ILE A 135 0.90 5.49 -2.85
N MET A 136 -0.11 6.30 -3.19
CA MET A 136 -1.48 6.10 -2.69
C MET A 136 -2.11 4.81 -3.19
N SER A 137 -1.83 4.40 -4.42
CA SER A 137 -2.26 3.11 -4.97
C SER A 137 -1.57 1.92 -4.28
N THR A 138 -0.36 2.13 -3.75
CA THR A 138 0.46 1.05 -3.17
C THR A 138 0.31 0.90 -1.66
N ILE A 139 -0.04 1.96 -0.92
CA ILE A 139 -0.01 1.98 0.56
C ILE A 139 -0.83 0.86 1.19
N GLY A 140 -2.00 0.55 0.62
CA GLY A 140 -2.88 -0.52 1.10
C GLY A 140 -2.18 -1.88 1.05
N ALA A 141 -1.62 -2.23 -0.11
CA ALA A 141 -0.90 -3.49 -0.31
C ALA A 141 0.34 -3.59 0.63
N ILE A 142 1.05 -2.49 0.87
CA ILE A 142 2.17 -2.46 1.83
C ILE A 142 1.66 -2.73 3.25
N THR A 143 0.61 -2.03 3.70
CA THR A 143 0.07 -2.21 5.06
C THR A 143 -0.48 -3.63 5.28
N ASP A 144 -1.16 -4.19 4.29
CA ASP A 144 -1.74 -5.53 4.35
C ASP A 144 -0.64 -6.60 4.40
N THR A 145 0.40 -6.45 3.58
CA THR A 145 1.56 -7.35 3.60
C THR A 145 2.29 -7.27 4.95
N ALA A 146 2.50 -6.06 5.49
CA ALA A 146 3.19 -5.88 6.76
C ALA A 146 2.47 -6.57 7.92
N ILE A 147 1.14 -6.43 8.02
CA ILE A 147 0.37 -7.09 9.09
C ILE A 147 0.25 -8.61 8.88
N ALA A 148 0.14 -9.06 7.62
CA ALA A 148 0.07 -10.48 7.26
C ALA A 148 1.36 -11.24 7.60
N ILE A 149 2.52 -10.56 7.59
CA ILE A 149 3.80 -11.13 8.03
C ILE A 149 4.00 -10.96 9.53
N SER A 150 3.72 -9.78 10.07
CA SER A 150 3.98 -9.50 11.48
C SER A 150 3.09 -10.32 12.43
N SER A 151 1.85 -10.62 12.03
CA SER A 151 0.91 -11.36 12.89
C SER A 151 1.37 -12.80 13.16
N PRO A 152 1.66 -13.64 12.14
CA PRO A 152 2.13 -15.01 12.38
C PRO A 152 3.53 -15.06 12.99
N MET A 153 4.43 -14.12 12.67
CA MET A 153 5.74 -14.05 13.33
C MET A 153 5.62 -13.85 14.84
N ARG A 154 4.70 -13.00 15.28
CA ARG A 154 4.44 -12.79 16.71
C ARG A 154 3.87 -14.05 17.36
N GLU A 155 2.96 -14.74 16.69
CA GLU A 155 2.38 -16.00 17.16
C GLU A 155 3.45 -17.10 17.28
N MET A 156 4.31 -17.23 16.27
CA MET A 156 5.46 -18.14 16.29
C MET A 156 6.38 -17.87 17.49
N PHE A 157 6.70 -16.60 17.76
CA PHE A 157 7.49 -16.22 18.92
C PHE A 157 6.80 -16.53 20.27
N HIS A 158 5.48 -16.36 20.36
CA HIS A 158 4.73 -16.70 21.57
C HIS A 158 4.70 -18.21 21.85
N HIS A 159 4.61 -19.05 20.81
CA HIS A 159 4.63 -20.51 20.97
C HIS A 159 6.05 -21.08 21.11
N HIS A 160 7.06 -20.42 20.54
CA HIS A 160 8.46 -20.85 20.56
C HIS A 160 9.37 -19.73 21.05
N SER A 161 9.32 -19.42 22.35
CA SER A 161 10.07 -18.29 22.94
C SER A 161 11.60 -18.44 22.89
N SER A 162 12.13 -19.61 22.54
CA SER A 162 13.56 -19.88 22.33
C SER A 162 14.02 -19.70 20.89
N ILE A 163 13.13 -19.35 19.96
CA ILE A 163 13.46 -19.18 18.54
C ILE A 163 14.53 -18.11 18.35
N SER A 164 15.53 -18.39 17.52
CA SER A 164 16.58 -17.43 17.20
C SER A 164 16.09 -16.35 16.23
N ARG A 165 16.76 -15.19 16.22
CA ARG A 165 16.45 -14.10 15.27
C ARG A 165 16.51 -14.54 13.81
N LYS A 166 17.49 -15.40 13.48
CA LYS A 166 17.68 -15.91 12.12
C LYS A 166 16.53 -16.83 11.69
N GLU A 167 16.09 -17.71 12.58
CA GLU A 167 14.96 -18.61 12.31
C GLU A 167 13.66 -17.82 12.19
N LEU A 168 13.41 -16.84 13.08
CA LEU A 168 12.22 -16.02 13.00
C LEU A 168 12.20 -15.14 11.74
N PHE A 169 13.35 -14.59 11.33
CA PHE A 169 13.49 -13.88 10.06
C PHE A 169 13.21 -14.80 8.86
N ALA A 170 13.82 -15.99 8.82
CA ALA A 170 13.59 -16.95 7.75
C ALA A 170 12.13 -17.39 7.65
N PHE A 171 11.45 -17.55 8.79
CA PHE A 171 10.02 -17.81 8.87
C PHE A 171 9.21 -16.66 8.25
N GLY A 172 9.50 -15.41 8.61
CA GLY A 172 8.86 -14.23 8.02
C GLY A 172 9.06 -14.13 6.50
N ILE A 173 10.27 -14.43 6.01
CA ILE A 173 10.57 -14.48 4.57
C ILE A 173 9.77 -15.59 3.87
N SER A 174 9.62 -16.76 4.52
CA SER A 174 8.82 -17.86 3.95
C SER A 174 7.36 -17.43 3.73
N ILE A 175 6.75 -16.77 4.72
CA ILE A 175 5.39 -16.24 4.58
C ILE A 175 5.32 -15.20 3.46
N GLY A 176 6.30 -14.30 3.40
CA GLY A 176 6.34 -13.26 2.39
C GLY A 176 6.42 -13.79 0.96
N LYS A 177 7.09 -14.93 0.72
CA LYS A 177 7.15 -15.57 -0.60
C LYS A 177 5.76 -15.97 -1.10
N ASP A 178 4.90 -16.49 -0.21
CA ASP A 178 3.53 -16.89 -0.56
C ASP A 178 2.64 -15.66 -0.83
N ILE A 179 2.86 -14.57 -0.09
CA ILE A 179 2.11 -13.32 -0.26
C ILE A 179 2.51 -12.57 -1.54
N LEU A 180 3.79 -12.61 -1.92
CA LEU A 180 4.30 -11.86 -3.07
C LEU A 180 3.58 -12.23 -4.37
N GLY A 181 3.42 -13.53 -4.62
CA GLY A 181 2.75 -14.04 -5.83
C GLY A 181 1.27 -13.68 -5.86
N THR A 182 0.57 -13.86 -4.75
CA THR A 182 -0.87 -13.56 -4.65
C THR A 182 -1.15 -12.07 -4.78
N SER A 183 -0.34 -11.21 -4.15
CA SER A 183 -0.46 -9.75 -4.23
C SER A 183 -0.19 -9.22 -5.64
N THR A 184 0.82 -9.75 -6.32
CA THR A 184 1.15 -9.37 -7.70
C THR A 184 -0.01 -9.70 -8.64
N ASN A 185 -0.62 -10.88 -8.49
CA ASN A 185 -1.78 -11.26 -9.29
C ASN A 185 -3.00 -10.36 -9.02
N THR A 186 -3.23 -9.96 -7.77
CA THR A 186 -4.31 -9.02 -7.43
C THR A 186 -4.13 -7.68 -8.14
N LEU A 187 -2.91 -7.11 -8.14
CA LEU A 187 -2.60 -5.87 -8.85
C LEU A 187 -2.80 -6.03 -10.37
N PHE A 188 -2.34 -7.15 -10.93
CA PHE A 188 -2.51 -7.45 -12.35
C PHE A 188 -3.99 -7.48 -12.75
N PHE A 189 -4.84 -8.17 -12.00
CA PHE A 189 -6.27 -8.25 -12.30
C PHE A 189 -7.00 -6.94 -12.06
N ALA A 190 -6.62 -6.16 -11.04
CA ALA A 190 -7.19 -4.83 -10.81
C ALA A 190 -6.98 -3.91 -12.02
N PHE A 191 -5.79 -3.95 -12.61
CA PHE A 191 -5.49 -3.20 -13.83
C PHE A 191 -6.22 -3.74 -15.05
N PHE A 192 -5.91 -4.96 -15.49
CA PHE A 192 -6.45 -5.48 -16.75
C PHE A 192 -7.97 -5.57 -16.72
N GLY A 193 -8.56 -5.87 -15.56
CA GLY A 193 -10.01 -5.86 -15.36
C GLY A 193 -10.63 -4.46 -15.41
N GLY A 194 -9.97 -3.45 -14.83
CA GLY A 194 -10.43 -2.06 -14.84
C GLY A 194 -10.34 -1.38 -16.21
N TYR A 195 -9.35 -1.78 -17.02
CA TYR A 195 -9.05 -1.18 -18.32
C TYR A 195 -9.53 -2.00 -19.53
N LEU A 196 -10.39 -3.02 -19.34
CA LEU A 196 -10.88 -3.87 -20.43
C LEU A 196 -11.46 -3.06 -21.60
N ALA A 197 -12.27 -2.03 -21.32
CA ALA A 197 -12.86 -1.18 -22.35
C ALA A 197 -11.80 -0.43 -23.15
N LEU A 198 -10.79 0.14 -22.47
CA LEU A 198 -9.68 0.83 -23.13
C LEU A 198 -8.86 -0.12 -24.01
N LEU A 199 -8.61 -1.36 -23.55
CA LEU A 199 -7.87 -2.36 -24.31
C LEU A 199 -8.63 -2.79 -25.59
N ILE A 200 -9.96 -2.90 -25.51
CA ILE A 200 -10.81 -3.12 -26.70
C ILE A 200 -10.72 -1.90 -27.62
N TRP A 201 -10.77 -0.69 -27.07
CA TRP A 201 -10.71 0.53 -27.87
C TRP A 201 -9.37 0.68 -28.61
N PHE A 202 -8.24 0.37 -27.98
CA PHE A 202 -6.94 0.31 -28.66
C PHE A 202 -6.93 -0.68 -29.83
N LYS A 203 -7.57 -1.85 -29.66
CA LYS A 203 -7.72 -2.82 -30.74
C LYS A 203 -8.56 -2.25 -31.89
N ASP A 204 -9.70 -1.64 -31.58
CA ASP A 204 -10.63 -1.11 -32.58
C ASP A 204 -10.05 0.09 -33.33
N LEU A 205 -9.21 0.90 -32.67
CA LEU A 205 -8.43 1.98 -33.27
C LEU A 205 -7.15 1.50 -33.96
N HIS A 206 -6.93 0.18 -34.06
CA HIS A 206 -5.79 -0.44 -34.72
C HIS A 206 -4.41 -0.02 -34.16
N TYR A 207 -4.34 0.26 -32.85
CA TYR A 207 -3.05 0.50 -32.20
C TYR A 207 -2.19 -0.77 -32.28
N THR A 208 -0.94 -0.60 -32.67
CA THR A 208 0.10 -1.62 -32.57
C THR A 208 0.44 -1.88 -31.09
N LEU A 209 1.00 -3.05 -30.78
CA LEU A 209 1.48 -3.35 -29.41
C LEU A 209 2.51 -2.32 -28.91
N GLY A 210 3.32 -1.77 -29.82
CA GLY A 210 4.28 -0.71 -29.49
C GLY A 210 3.57 0.58 -29.06
N GLU A 211 2.53 0.99 -29.77
CA GLU A 211 1.72 2.17 -29.43
C GLU A 211 0.97 1.99 -28.12
N ILE A 212 0.43 0.79 -27.85
CA ILE A 212 -0.24 0.50 -26.57
C ILE A 212 0.75 0.61 -25.42
N VAL A 213 1.91 -0.05 -25.51
CA VAL A 213 2.90 -0.06 -24.41
C VAL A 213 3.49 1.31 -24.15
N ASN A 214 3.55 2.18 -25.16
CA ASN A 214 4.05 3.56 -25.06
C ASN A 214 2.92 4.60 -24.90
N SER A 215 1.65 4.19 -24.90
CA SER A 215 0.55 5.09 -24.59
C SER A 215 0.68 5.54 -23.13
N LYS A 216 0.59 6.85 -22.88
CA LYS A 216 0.86 7.41 -21.55
C LYS A 216 -0.03 6.78 -20.48
N ILE A 217 -1.34 6.63 -20.74
CA ILE A 217 -2.28 6.06 -19.77
C ILE A 217 -1.91 4.60 -19.43
N PHE A 218 -1.48 3.82 -20.42
CA PHE A 218 -1.10 2.43 -20.24
C PHE A 218 0.28 2.29 -19.56
N SER A 219 1.28 3.07 -20.01
CA SER A 219 2.62 3.07 -19.41
C SER A 219 2.59 3.55 -17.96
N ALA A 220 1.81 4.59 -17.65
CA ALA A 220 1.67 5.12 -16.29
C ALA A 220 1.16 4.04 -15.34
N GLU A 221 0.13 3.31 -15.76
CA GLU A 221 -0.47 2.29 -14.91
C GLU A 221 0.39 1.03 -14.79
N LEU A 222 1.09 0.61 -15.85
CA LEU A 222 2.11 -0.44 -15.72
C LEU A 222 3.24 -0.05 -14.76
N ILE A 223 3.70 1.20 -14.80
CA ILE A 223 4.69 1.72 -13.86
C ILE A 223 4.13 1.71 -12.43
N THR A 224 2.86 2.09 -12.24
CA THR A 224 2.17 1.98 -10.95
C THR A 224 2.20 0.55 -10.42
N ILE A 225 1.84 -0.44 -11.25
CA ILE A 225 1.83 -1.87 -10.86
C ILE A 225 3.24 -2.36 -10.53
N PHE A 226 4.25 -2.02 -11.34
CA PHE A 226 5.62 -2.43 -11.06
C PHE A 226 6.16 -1.79 -9.78
N CYS A 227 5.90 -0.50 -9.55
CA CYS A 227 6.26 0.17 -8.30
C CYS A 227 5.52 -0.44 -7.11
N ALA A 228 4.24 -0.79 -7.27
CA ALA A 228 3.47 -1.44 -6.23
C ALA A 228 4.02 -2.84 -5.89
N GLY A 229 4.34 -3.64 -6.91
CA GLY A 229 4.98 -4.94 -6.75
C GLY A 229 6.36 -4.84 -6.10
N ILE A 230 7.17 -3.85 -6.46
CA ILE A 230 8.45 -3.55 -5.79
C ILE A 230 8.21 -3.16 -4.33
N GLY A 231 7.20 -2.33 -4.04
CA GLY A 231 6.79 -1.98 -2.68
C GLY A 231 6.46 -3.21 -1.82
N VAL A 232 5.66 -4.14 -2.36
CA VAL A 232 5.32 -5.42 -1.72
C VAL A 232 6.56 -6.30 -1.55
N ALA A 233 7.44 -6.37 -2.54
CA ALA A 233 8.68 -7.12 -2.45
C ALA A 233 9.63 -6.55 -1.38
N LEU A 234 9.69 -5.22 -1.22
CA LEU A 234 10.53 -4.54 -0.24
C LEU A 234 10.00 -4.63 1.19
N ILE A 235 8.68 -4.52 1.40
CA ILE A 235 8.10 -4.58 2.74
C ILE A 235 8.28 -5.96 3.40
N ILE A 236 8.38 -7.04 2.61
CA ILE A 236 8.58 -8.41 3.11
C ILE A 236 9.86 -8.52 3.98
N PRO A 237 11.08 -8.30 3.43
CA PRO A 237 12.30 -8.41 4.22
C PRO A 237 12.39 -7.33 5.31
N ILE A 238 11.87 -6.12 5.06
CA ILE A 238 11.86 -5.03 6.04
C ILE A 238 11.02 -5.42 7.27
N THR A 239 9.82 -5.97 7.06
CA THR A 239 8.93 -6.41 8.13
C THR A 239 9.50 -7.59 8.89
N ALA A 240 10.02 -8.59 8.18
CA ALA A 240 10.65 -9.76 8.80
C ALA A 240 11.86 -9.36 9.67
N TRP A 241 12.69 -8.43 9.18
CA TRP A 241 13.84 -7.96 9.92
C TRP A 241 13.45 -7.17 11.17
N ILE A 242 12.54 -6.20 11.05
CA ILE A 242 12.07 -5.39 12.18
C ILE A 242 11.38 -6.25 13.23
N ASN A 243 10.51 -7.19 12.83
CA ASN A 243 9.86 -8.11 13.78
C ASN A 243 10.87 -8.96 14.54
N SER A 244 11.79 -9.60 13.81
CA SER A 244 12.78 -10.49 14.42
C SER A 244 13.68 -9.76 15.41
N TYR A 245 14.06 -8.52 15.12
CA TYR A 245 14.85 -7.69 16.03
C TYR A 245 14.06 -7.20 17.25
N PHE A 246 12.80 -6.77 17.04
CA PHE A 246 11.96 -6.17 18.08
C PHE A 246 11.44 -7.21 19.09
N LEU A 247 11.01 -8.38 18.62
CA LEU A 247 10.46 -9.44 19.47
C LEU A 247 11.56 -10.13 20.29
N ILE A 248 12.72 -10.39 19.69
CA ILE A 248 13.83 -11.06 20.36
C ILE A 248 14.81 -9.99 20.83
N LYS A 249 14.62 -9.44 22.04
CA LYS A 249 15.65 -8.61 22.68
C LYS A 249 16.92 -9.44 22.93
N PRO A 250 18.13 -8.85 22.85
CA PRO A 250 19.33 -9.56 23.26
C PRO A 250 19.13 -9.99 24.71
N ARG A 251 19.39 -11.26 25.03
CA ARG A 251 19.49 -11.73 26.42
C ARG A 251 20.57 -10.88 27.09
N GLY A 252 20.15 -9.80 27.75
CA GLY A 252 20.96 -9.17 28.77
C GLY A 252 21.24 -10.23 29.82
N LYS A 253 22.53 -10.39 30.16
CA LYS A 253 23.02 -11.22 31.26
C LYS A 253 22.22 -10.92 32.55
N ASN A 254 21.12 -11.63 32.78
CA ASN A 254 20.69 -11.86 34.16
C ASN A 254 21.55 -13.00 34.68
N LYS A 255 22.65 -12.56 35.30
CA LYS A 255 23.53 -13.30 36.18
C LYS A 255 22.74 -14.33 36.99
N ILE A 256 23.23 -15.56 36.90
CA ILE A 256 23.32 -16.52 37.98
C ILE A 256 23.50 -15.77 39.31
N ILE A 257 22.49 -15.85 40.18
CA ILE A 257 22.66 -15.80 41.63
C ILE A 257 21.95 -17.08 42.10
N ASN A 258 22.63 -18.22 42.00
CA ASN A 258 22.98 -18.97 43.21
C ASN A 258 23.26 -18.06 44.42
N LYS A 259 22.36 -18.16 45.39
CA LYS A 259 22.61 -18.20 46.83
C LYS A 259 21.50 -19.14 47.35
N ASP A 260 21.76 -20.40 47.64
CA ASP A 260 22.43 -20.86 48.88
C ASP A 260 22.07 -19.94 50.06
N THR A 261 20.91 -20.20 50.67
CA THR A 261 20.71 -20.36 52.12
C THR A 261 19.27 -20.79 52.39
#